data_AF-F6ZEU3-F1
#
_entry.id   AF-F6ZEU3-F1
#
_cell.length_a   1.000
_cell.length_b   1.000
_cell.length_c   1.000
_cell.angle_alpha   90.00
_cell.angle_beta   90.00
_cell.angle_gamma   90.00
#
_symmetry.space_group_name_H-M   'P 1'
#
loop_
_entity.id
_entity.type
_entity.pdbx_description
1 polymer ?
#
loop_
_entity_poly.entity_id
_entity_poly.type
_entity_poly.pdbx_seq_one_letter_code
_entity_poly.pdbx_strand_id
1 'polypeptide(L)'
;MMQSVQILTLALLALGSWAAQNLEEKSGYCPVLHPTLSDLIDCKRTCQNDTSCPGEMKCCRQGCSWMCKNPMKEKAGLCPLATSSSEERLPCGIPCETDKDCDGEAKCCVRSCGRTCSMPIKVKPGRCPVVSEWCPRNERFIGCRGDDNCLGMKKCCFSRCAMRCMDAIPEEQAEATRSFHQEENLMQAL
;
A
#
# COMPACT_ATOMS: atom_id res chain seq x y z
N MET A 1 -49.48 -20.26 -4.42
CA MET A 1 -48.31 -20.53 -3.56
C MET A 1 -46.96 -20.22 -4.23
N MET A 2 -46.83 -20.30 -5.57
CA MET A 2 -45.56 -19.98 -6.27
C MET A 2 -45.22 -18.48 -6.36
N GLN A 3 -46.22 -17.60 -6.42
CA GLN A 3 -45.99 -16.14 -6.57
C GLN A 3 -45.48 -15.48 -5.29
N SER A 4 -45.92 -15.94 -4.12
CA SER A 4 -45.50 -15.41 -2.82
C SER A 4 -44.04 -15.72 -2.49
N VAL A 5 -43.51 -16.88 -2.96
CA VAL A 5 -42.10 -17.26 -2.79
C VAL A 5 -41.19 -16.44 -3.71
N GLN A 6 -41.64 -16.13 -4.93
CA GLN A 6 -40.89 -15.28 -5.86
C GLN A 6 -40.79 -13.82 -5.37
N ILE A 7 -41.85 -13.30 -4.74
CA ILE A 7 -41.83 -11.95 -4.17
C ILE A 7 -40.87 -11.87 -2.97
N LEU A 8 -40.87 -12.89 -2.09
CA LEU A 8 -39.96 -12.92 -0.94
C LEU A 8 -38.49 -13.02 -1.37
N THR A 9 -38.20 -13.84 -2.39
CA THR A 9 -36.83 -14.01 -2.91
C THR A 9 -36.31 -12.76 -3.61
N LEU A 10 -37.14 -12.08 -4.41
CA LEU A 10 -36.79 -10.79 -5.02
C LEU A 10 -36.57 -9.70 -3.95
N ALA A 11 -37.37 -9.68 -2.88
CA ALA A 11 -37.20 -8.75 -1.77
C ALA A 11 -35.90 -9.01 -0.99
N LEU A 12 -35.54 -10.28 -0.75
CA LEU A 12 -34.29 -10.66 -0.08
C LEU A 12 -33.05 -10.34 -0.94
N LEU A 13 -33.11 -10.56 -2.26
CA LEU A 13 -32.05 -10.17 -3.19
C LEU A 13 -31.89 -8.64 -3.27
N ALA A 14 -32.99 -7.89 -3.24
CA ALA A 14 -32.95 -6.44 -3.17
C ALA A 14 -32.33 -5.96 -1.85
N LEU A 15 -32.71 -6.52 -0.70
CA LEU A 15 -32.11 -6.15 0.59
C LEU A 15 -30.62 -6.52 0.70
N GLY A 16 -30.19 -7.66 0.15
CA GLY A 16 -28.78 -8.04 0.08
C GLY A 16 -27.92 -7.08 -0.75
N SER A 17 -28.52 -6.47 -1.78
CA SER A 17 -27.84 -5.50 -2.65
C SER A 17 -27.68 -4.12 -2.02
N TRP A 18 -28.49 -3.76 -1.02
CA TRP A 18 -28.42 -2.46 -0.33
C TRP A 18 -27.42 -2.46 0.82
N ALA A 19 -27.15 -3.62 1.44
CA ALA A 19 -26.10 -3.76 2.45
C ALA A 19 -24.67 -3.72 1.87
N ALA A 20 -24.53 -3.91 0.55
CA ALA A 20 -23.27 -3.91 -0.17
C ALA A 20 -22.88 -2.53 -0.73
N GLN A 21 -23.60 -1.45 -0.39
CA GLN A 21 -23.25 -0.10 -0.83
C GLN A 21 -22.01 0.42 -0.07
N ASN A 22 -20.86 -0.06 -0.56
CA ASN A 22 -19.68 0.72 -0.85
C ASN A 22 -19.06 1.48 0.32
N LEU A 23 -18.20 0.76 1.06
CA LEU A 23 -16.93 1.31 1.52
C LEU A 23 -15.99 1.51 0.30
N GLU A 24 -16.43 2.30 -0.68
CA GLU A 24 -15.59 2.63 -1.83
C GLU A 24 -14.57 3.67 -1.38
N GLU A 25 -13.44 3.16 -0.89
CA GLU A 25 -12.29 3.98 -0.53
C GLU A 25 -11.70 4.58 -1.81
N LYS A 26 -11.71 5.91 -1.91
CA LYS A 26 -11.11 6.58 -3.07
C LYS A 26 -9.60 6.48 -3.02
N SER A 27 -8.97 6.36 -4.19
CA SER A 27 -7.53 6.19 -4.30
C SER A 27 -6.74 7.37 -3.73
N GLY A 28 -5.56 7.08 -3.19
CA GLY A 28 -4.67 8.04 -2.56
C GLY A 28 -5.00 8.27 -1.08
N TYR A 29 -4.37 9.28 -0.49
CA TYR A 29 -4.42 9.54 0.95
C TYR A 29 -4.64 11.01 1.24
N CYS A 30 -5.12 11.30 2.44
CA CYS A 30 -5.34 12.67 2.87
C CYS A 30 -4.01 13.45 2.92
N PRO A 31 -3.97 14.70 2.45
CA PRO A 31 -2.81 15.56 2.66
C PRO A 31 -2.54 15.75 4.14
N VAL A 32 -1.29 16.09 4.48
CA VAL A 32 -0.97 16.58 5.82
C VAL A 32 -1.68 17.92 5.99
N LEU A 33 -2.55 18.01 7.00
CA LEU A 33 -3.35 19.20 7.29
C LEU A 33 -3.00 19.69 8.69
N HIS A 34 -2.45 20.89 8.79
CA HIS A 34 -2.23 21.54 10.08
C HIS A 34 -3.51 22.25 10.52
N PRO A 35 -4.10 21.89 11.68
CA PRO A 35 -5.33 22.52 12.14
C PRO A 35 -5.10 23.99 12.51
N THR A 36 -6.01 24.85 12.08
CA THR A 36 -6.10 26.22 12.58
C THR A 36 -6.86 26.25 13.92
N LEU A 37 -6.83 27.39 14.62
CA LEU A 37 -7.60 27.56 15.85
C LEU A 37 -9.11 27.33 15.61
N SER A 38 -9.62 27.73 14.45
CA SER A 38 -11.02 27.48 14.06
C SER A 38 -11.31 25.99 13.93
N ASP A 39 -10.37 25.19 13.40
CA ASP A 39 -10.54 23.74 13.22
C ASP A 39 -10.51 22.95 14.54
N LEU A 40 -10.21 23.63 15.66
CA LEU A 40 -10.17 23.04 17.00
C LEU A 40 -11.37 23.47 17.85
N ILE A 41 -11.92 24.66 17.61
CA ILE A 41 -13.00 25.24 18.43
C ILE A 41 -14.35 25.15 17.72
N ASP A 42 -14.39 25.31 16.39
CA ASP A 42 -15.60 25.28 15.57
C ASP A 42 -15.56 24.09 14.60
N CYS A 43 -15.91 22.91 15.12
CA CYS A 43 -15.84 21.65 14.39
C CYS A 43 -16.87 21.60 13.25
N LYS A 44 -16.41 21.67 12.00
CA LYS A 44 -17.28 21.55 10.83
C LYS A 44 -17.17 20.15 10.23
N ARG A 45 -18.32 19.51 10.02
CA ARG A 45 -18.38 18.21 9.33
C ARG A 45 -19.13 18.37 8.02
N THR A 46 -18.40 18.49 6.92
CA THR A 46 -18.97 18.62 5.57
C THR A 46 -18.99 17.32 4.79
N CYS A 47 -18.33 16.28 5.30
CA CYS A 47 -18.34 14.92 4.74
C CYS A 47 -18.31 13.89 5.87
N GLN A 48 -18.78 12.67 5.59
CA GLN A 48 -18.72 11.54 6.53
C GLN A 48 -17.72 10.47 6.10
N ASN A 49 -17.54 10.29 4.80
CA ASN A 49 -16.63 9.35 4.17
C ASN A 49 -16.27 9.87 2.76
N ASP A 50 -15.40 9.15 2.06
CA ASP A 50 -14.97 9.52 0.70
C ASP A 50 -16.14 9.62 -0.28
N THR A 51 -17.15 8.77 -0.16
CA THR A 51 -18.34 8.80 -1.04
C THR A 51 -19.20 10.04 -0.84
N SER A 52 -19.10 10.72 0.30
CA SER A 52 -19.74 12.02 0.55
C SER A 52 -19.13 13.16 -0.27
N CYS A 53 -17.91 12.97 -0.79
CA CYS A 53 -17.18 13.99 -1.52
C CYS A 53 -17.35 13.83 -3.04
N PRO A 54 -17.36 14.92 -3.82
CA PRO A 54 -17.49 14.84 -5.27
C PRO A 54 -16.20 14.29 -5.94
N GLY A 55 -16.36 13.62 -7.09
CA GLY A 55 -15.24 13.12 -7.89
C GLY A 55 -14.27 12.24 -7.09
N GLU A 56 -12.97 12.47 -7.26
CA GLU A 56 -11.90 11.70 -6.57
C GLU A 56 -11.53 12.27 -5.19
N MET A 57 -12.27 13.24 -4.65
CA MET A 57 -11.93 13.88 -3.38
C MET A 57 -12.16 12.95 -2.20
N LYS A 58 -11.22 12.93 -1.25
CA LYS A 58 -11.31 12.17 0.00
C LYS A 58 -11.85 13.02 1.15
N CYS A 59 -12.55 12.38 2.07
CA CYS A 59 -13.02 13.03 3.30
C CYS A 59 -11.92 13.01 4.36
N CYS A 60 -11.31 14.16 4.59
CA CYS A 60 -10.11 14.28 5.41
C CYS A 60 -10.38 15.04 6.70
N ARG A 61 -9.69 14.61 7.76
CA ARG A 61 -9.76 15.25 9.07
C ARG A 61 -8.69 16.33 9.22
N GLN A 62 -9.09 17.51 9.69
CA GLN A 62 -8.21 18.61 10.08
C GLN A 62 -8.71 19.13 11.42
N GLY A 63 -7.94 18.88 12.49
CA GLY A 63 -8.44 19.14 13.85
C GLY A 63 -9.67 18.27 14.14
N CYS A 64 -10.76 18.85 14.63
CA CYS A 64 -12.04 18.14 14.78
C CYS A 64 -12.96 18.24 13.54
N SER A 65 -12.57 19.02 12.53
CA SER A 65 -13.33 19.21 11.30
C SER A 65 -13.07 18.08 10.28
N TRP A 66 -14.08 17.81 9.46
CA TRP A 66 -14.06 16.86 8.35
C TRP A 66 -14.45 17.56 7.06
N MET A 67 -13.60 17.49 6.05
CA MET A 67 -13.80 18.19 4.79
C MET A 67 -13.22 17.45 3.59
N CYS A 68 -13.83 17.66 2.43
CA CYS A 68 -13.35 17.10 1.17
C CYS A 68 -12.05 17.77 0.74
N LYS A 69 -11.01 16.96 0.50
CA LYS A 69 -9.71 17.41 -0.03
C LYS A 69 -9.30 16.57 -1.23
N ASN A 70 -8.50 17.17 -2.10
CA ASN A 70 -7.86 16.41 -3.17
C ASN A 70 -6.88 15.40 -2.57
N PRO A 71 -6.94 14.12 -2.97
CA PRO A 71 -6.02 13.12 -2.46
C PRO A 71 -4.59 13.40 -2.92
N MET A 72 -3.65 13.05 -2.07
CA MET A 72 -2.24 12.94 -2.42
C MET A 72 -2.01 11.57 -3.08
N LYS A 73 -1.13 11.53 -4.08
CA LYS A 73 -0.71 10.31 -4.76
C LYS A 73 0.74 10.02 -4.40
N GLU A 74 1.05 8.78 -4.04
CA GLU A 74 2.43 8.35 -3.80
C GLU A 74 3.19 8.34 -5.11
N LYS A 75 4.45 8.77 -5.09
CA LYS A 75 5.35 8.50 -6.21
C LYS A 75 5.71 7.02 -6.22
N ALA A 76 5.92 6.48 -7.42
CA ALA A 76 6.20 5.06 -7.61
C ALA A 76 7.52 4.62 -6.96
N GLY A 77 7.61 3.33 -6.63
CA GLY A 77 8.79 2.71 -6.03
C GLY A 77 8.83 2.79 -4.51
N LEU A 78 9.85 2.17 -3.92
CA LEU A 78 9.99 2.04 -2.47
C LEU A 78 11.11 2.92 -1.94
N CYS A 79 10.96 3.39 -0.70
CA CYS A 79 12.06 4.04 -0.01
C CYS A 79 13.22 3.07 0.18
N PRO A 80 14.48 3.50 -0.07
CA PRO A 80 15.62 2.65 0.19
C PRO A 80 15.69 2.30 1.67
N LEU A 81 16.01 1.04 1.98
CA LEU A 81 16.26 0.63 3.35
C LEU A 81 17.44 1.44 3.88
N ALA A 82 17.31 1.96 5.10
CA ALA A 82 18.40 2.65 5.78
C ALA A 82 19.53 1.64 6.04
N THR A 83 20.51 1.56 5.12
CA THR A 83 21.74 0.81 5.37
C THR A 83 22.58 1.61 6.34
N SER A 84 23.10 0.97 7.38
CA SER A 84 23.93 1.54 8.45
C SER A 84 25.29 2.09 8.01
N SER A 85 25.44 2.47 6.74
CA SER A 85 26.64 3.05 6.18
C SER A 85 26.42 4.52 5.84
N SER A 86 27.04 5.39 6.65
CA SER A 86 27.48 6.76 6.33
C SER A 86 26.46 7.90 6.28
N GLU A 87 25.16 7.67 6.42
CA GLU A 87 24.18 8.77 6.57
C GLU A 87 24.07 9.33 8.00
N GLU A 88 24.83 8.77 8.96
CA GLU A 88 24.86 9.19 10.38
C GLU A 88 25.42 10.60 10.61
N ARG A 89 25.73 11.37 9.55
CA ARG A 89 26.22 12.75 9.64
C ARG A 89 25.30 13.81 9.06
N LEU A 90 24.13 13.46 8.51
CA LEU A 90 23.13 14.48 8.20
C LEU A 90 22.48 14.95 9.52
N PRO A 91 22.32 16.27 9.74
CA PRO A 91 21.56 16.77 10.87
C PRO A 91 20.15 16.15 10.84
N CYS A 92 19.65 15.70 11.98
CA CYS A 92 18.28 15.25 12.09
C CYS A 92 17.35 16.40 11.66
N GLY A 93 16.61 16.19 10.59
CA GLY A 93 15.78 17.22 9.96
C GLY A 93 14.57 16.61 9.28
N ILE A 94 13.55 17.44 9.05
CA ILE A 94 12.33 17.07 8.32
C ILE A 94 12.22 18.03 7.12
N PRO A 95 13.10 17.90 6.10
CA PRO A 95 13.10 18.75 4.91
C PRO A 95 11.92 18.47 3.98
N CYS A 96 11.21 17.36 4.19
CA CYS A 96 10.01 16.97 3.44
C CYS A 96 9.01 16.31 4.40
N GLU A 97 7.73 16.43 4.13
CA GLU A 97 6.67 15.67 4.82
C GLU A 97 6.05 14.62 3.90
N THR A 98 5.95 14.94 2.60
CA THR A 98 5.32 14.12 1.57
C THR A 98 6.18 14.02 0.32
N ASP A 99 5.91 13.03 -0.54
CA ASP A 99 6.62 12.86 -1.81
C ASP A 99 6.54 14.11 -2.71
N LYS A 100 5.51 14.95 -2.57
CA LYS A 100 5.35 16.18 -3.37
C LYS A 100 6.35 17.27 -3.01
N ASP A 101 6.92 17.23 -1.81
CA ASP A 101 7.93 18.20 -1.37
C ASP A 101 9.31 17.90 -1.99
N CYS A 102 9.45 16.72 -2.60
CA CYS A 102 10.66 16.28 -3.26
C CYS A 102 10.56 16.50 -4.77
N ASP A 103 11.68 16.85 -5.41
CA ASP A 103 11.73 17.04 -6.86
C ASP A 103 11.68 15.71 -7.63
N GLY A 104 11.18 15.76 -8.87
CA GLY A 104 11.18 14.63 -9.79
C GLY A 104 10.53 13.37 -9.22
N GLU A 105 11.22 12.22 -9.34
CA GLU A 105 10.76 10.91 -8.83
C GLU A 105 11.10 10.67 -7.36
N ALA A 106 11.82 11.58 -6.68
CA ALA A 106 12.27 11.35 -5.31
C ALA A 106 11.09 11.28 -4.33
N LYS A 107 11.15 10.31 -3.41
CA LYS A 107 10.14 10.08 -2.35
C LYS A 107 10.61 10.67 -1.03
N CYS A 108 9.67 11.10 -0.18
CA CYS A 108 9.95 11.58 1.16
C CYS A 108 10.01 10.41 2.16
N CYS A 109 11.23 9.92 2.37
CA CYS A 109 11.49 8.70 3.11
C CYS A 109 11.82 8.96 4.58
N VAL A 110 11.26 8.14 5.47
CA VAL A 110 11.59 8.14 6.90
C VAL A 110 13.00 7.58 7.10
N ARG A 111 13.81 8.25 7.92
CA ARG A 111 15.14 7.80 8.34
C ARG A 111 15.13 7.47 9.84
N SER A 112 16.26 7.02 10.37
CA SER A 112 16.44 6.78 11.82
C SER A 112 16.14 8.04 12.65
N CYS A 113 16.49 9.21 12.12
CA CYS A 113 15.98 10.49 12.60
C CYS A 113 15.49 11.35 11.43
N GLY A 114 14.25 11.84 11.53
CA GLY A 114 13.66 12.74 10.55
C GLY A 114 13.25 12.08 9.22
N ARG A 115 13.25 12.89 8.16
CA ARG A 115 12.85 12.48 6.80
C ARG A 115 13.87 13.02 5.80
N THR A 116 13.91 12.46 4.60
CA THR A 116 14.73 13.01 3.52
C THR A 116 14.18 12.60 2.17
N CYS A 117 14.41 13.44 1.16
CA CYS A 117 14.11 13.09 -0.22
C CYS A 117 15.15 12.09 -0.72
N SER A 118 14.70 10.88 -1.04
CA SER A 118 15.54 9.81 -1.56
C SER A 118 15.01 9.33 -2.90
N MET A 119 15.92 8.99 -3.82
CA MET A 119 15.53 8.29 -5.04
C MET A 119 14.95 6.92 -4.69
N PRO A 120 13.76 6.57 -5.20
CA PRO A 120 13.12 5.30 -4.87
C PRO A 120 13.84 4.11 -5.52
N ILE A 121 13.82 2.97 -4.84
CA ILE A 121 14.14 1.68 -5.47
C ILE A 121 13.00 1.33 -6.42
N LYS A 122 13.35 1.15 -7.71
CA LYS A 122 12.40 0.73 -8.73
C LYS A 122 12.05 -0.74 -8.50
N VAL A 123 10.77 -1.00 -8.24
CA VAL A 123 10.24 -2.35 -8.07
C VAL A 123 9.62 -2.80 -9.39
N LYS A 124 10.00 -3.98 -9.87
CA LYS A 124 9.38 -4.57 -11.06
C LYS A 124 8.08 -5.30 -10.68
N PRO A 125 7.07 -5.34 -11.58
CA PRO A 125 5.79 -5.97 -11.30
C PRO A 125 5.93 -7.47 -11.01
N GLY A 126 4.96 -8.03 -10.29
CA GLY A 126 4.94 -9.43 -9.87
C GLY A 126 5.60 -9.69 -8.52
N ARG A 127 5.45 -10.92 -8.02
CA ARG A 127 5.96 -11.36 -6.71
C ARG A 127 7.14 -12.32 -6.86
N CYS A 128 7.97 -12.38 -5.82
CA CYS A 128 9.03 -13.37 -5.75
C CYS A 128 8.46 -14.79 -5.57
N PRO A 129 8.97 -15.79 -6.31
CA PRO A 129 8.56 -17.16 -6.11
C PRO A 129 8.97 -17.67 -4.73
N VAL A 130 8.13 -18.54 -4.14
CA VAL A 130 8.49 -19.26 -2.92
C VAL A 130 9.42 -20.40 -3.32
N VAL A 131 10.69 -20.29 -2.95
CA VAL A 131 11.67 -21.36 -3.20
C VAL A 131 11.96 -22.15 -1.91
N SER A 132 11.87 -23.47 -1.99
CA SER A 132 12.07 -24.40 -0.88
C SER A 132 13.42 -25.13 -0.92
N GLU A 133 14.33 -24.74 -1.80
CA GLU A 133 15.61 -25.43 -1.98
C GLU A 133 16.53 -25.36 -0.74
N TRP A 134 17.25 -26.46 -0.51
CA TRP A 134 18.22 -26.62 0.57
C TRP A 134 19.55 -25.95 0.21
N CYS A 135 20.08 -25.11 1.10
CA CYS A 135 21.35 -24.41 0.88
C CYS A 135 22.55 -25.35 0.96
N PRO A 136 23.32 -25.58 -0.13
CA PRO A 136 24.63 -26.20 -0.04
C PRO A 136 25.57 -25.21 0.68
N ARG A 137 26.39 -25.73 1.60
CA ARG A 137 27.10 -24.93 2.62
C ARG A 137 28.17 -23.94 2.13
N ASN A 138 28.32 -23.66 0.82
CA ASN A 138 29.51 -22.99 0.30
C ASN A 138 29.35 -21.88 -0.75
N GLU A 139 28.15 -21.34 -1.00
CA GLU A 139 28.01 -20.21 -1.93
C GLU A 139 27.14 -19.09 -1.35
N ARG A 140 27.80 -18.16 -0.63
CA ARG A 140 27.25 -16.85 -0.26
C ARG A 140 27.43 -15.83 -1.39
N PHE A 141 27.07 -16.19 -2.63
CA PHE A 141 27.09 -15.23 -3.72
C PHE A 141 25.84 -14.35 -3.67
N ILE A 142 26.01 -13.05 -3.43
CA ILE A 142 24.91 -12.08 -3.54
C ILE A 142 24.78 -11.71 -5.03
N GLY A 143 23.77 -12.25 -5.70
CA GLY A 143 23.56 -12.03 -7.15
C GLY A 143 22.86 -10.71 -7.50
N CYS A 144 22.18 -10.07 -6.56
CA CYS A 144 21.52 -8.77 -6.74
C CYS A 144 21.21 -8.11 -5.37
N ARG A 145 20.96 -6.80 -5.35
CA ARG A 145 20.48 -6.05 -4.18
C ARG A 145 19.07 -5.47 -4.36
N GLY A 146 18.66 -5.22 -5.61
CA GLY A 146 17.34 -4.77 -5.99
C GLY A 146 16.94 -5.28 -7.38
N ASP A 147 15.66 -5.15 -7.72
CA ASP A 147 15.10 -5.57 -9.01
C ASP A 147 15.81 -4.89 -10.19
N ASP A 148 16.31 -3.67 -9.98
CA ASP A 148 17.09 -2.88 -10.93
C ASP A 148 18.42 -3.52 -11.33
N ASN A 149 19.01 -4.38 -10.48
CA ASN A 149 20.23 -5.13 -10.83
C ASN A 149 19.95 -6.31 -11.75
N CYS A 150 18.68 -6.70 -11.93
CA CYS A 150 18.29 -7.83 -12.75
C CYS A 150 17.94 -7.39 -14.17
N LEU A 151 18.29 -8.20 -15.17
CA LEU A 151 17.93 -7.92 -16.56
C LEU A 151 16.44 -8.20 -16.83
N GLY A 152 15.84 -7.43 -17.75
CA GLY A 152 14.45 -7.61 -18.16
C GLY A 152 13.47 -7.46 -17.00
N MET A 153 12.46 -8.32 -16.92
CA MET A 153 11.42 -8.31 -15.88
C MET A 153 11.74 -9.19 -14.67
N LYS A 154 12.99 -9.69 -14.56
CA LYS A 154 13.40 -10.50 -13.40
C LYS A 154 13.48 -9.64 -12.14
N LYS A 155 13.03 -10.20 -11.03
CA LYS A 155 13.06 -9.60 -9.69
C LYS A 155 14.21 -10.14 -8.86
N CYS A 156 14.72 -9.32 -7.95
CA CYS A 156 15.73 -9.71 -7.00
C CYS A 156 15.09 -10.37 -5.77
N CYS A 157 15.14 -11.69 -5.71
CA CYS A 157 14.41 -12.48 -4.74
C CYS A 157 15.34 -13.20 -3.77
N PHE A 158 14.92 -13.28 -2.51
CA PHE A 158 15.66 -14.04 -1.50
C PHE A 158 15.40 -15.53 -1.65
N SER A 159 16.45 -16.26 -2.02
CA SER A 159 16.42 -17.70 -2.26
C SER A 159 16.90 -18.52 -1.06
N ARG A 160 16.55 -18.08 0.16
CA ARG A 160 17.05 -18.56 1.48
C ARG A 160 18.56 -18.39 1.73
N CYS A 161 19.41 -18.63 0.75
CA CYS A 161 20.87 -18.58 0.89
C CYS A 161 21.48 -17.29 0.32
N ALA A 162 20.78 -16.69 -0.64
CA ALA A 162 21.29 -15.59 -1.44
C ALA A 162 20.16 -14.80 -2.09
N MET A 163 20.43 -13.53 -2.40
CA MET A 163 19.62 -12.74 -3.32
C MET A 163 19.97 -13.16 -4.76
N ARG A 164 18.96 -13.48 -5.57
CA ARG A 164 19.14 -13.90 -6.97
C ARG A 164 18.07 -13.30 -7.86
N CYS A 165 18.42 -13.06 -9.12
CA CYS A 165 17.47 -12.63 -10.14
C CYS A 165 16.60 -13.80 -10.58
N MET A 166 15.31 -13.72 -10.32
CA MET A 166 14.31 -14.76 -10.61
C MET A 166 13.19 -14.20 -11.48
N ASP A 167 12.53 -15.09 -12.23
CA ASP A 167 11.29 -14.72 -12.90
C ASP A 167 10.21 -14.41 -11.87
N ALA A 168 9.50 -13.30 -12.08
CA ALA A 168 8.41 -12.88 -11.22
C ALA A 168 7.18 -13.74 -11.46
N ILE A 169 6.49 -14.14 -10.40
CA ILE A 169 5.13 -14.68 -10.51
C ILE A 169 4.18 -13.51 -10.76
N PRO A 170 3.36 -13.52 -11.83
CA PRO A 170 2.33 -12.50 -12.05
C PRO A 170 1.42 -12.33 -10.83
N GLU A 171 1.01 -11.09 -10.53
CA GLU A 171 0.24 -10.77 -9.31
C GLU A 171 -1.07 -11.57 -9.18
N GLU A 172 -1.76 -11.78 -10.30
CA GLU A 172 -3.01 -12.55 -10.40
C GLU A 172 -2.86 -14.01 -9.93
N GLN A 173 -1.70 -14.63 -10.15
CA GLN A 173 -1.43 -16.01 -9.73
C GLN A 173 -1.01 -16.12 -8.26
N ALA A 174 -0.48 -15.04 -7.68
CA ALA A 174 -0.03 -15.03 -6.30
C ALA A 174 -1.16 -14.79 -5.29
N GLU A 175 -2.31 -14.28 -5.71
CA GLU A 175 -3.53 -14.16 -4.89
C GLU A 175 -4.28 -15.49 -4.77
N ALA A 176 -4.32 -16.29 -5.84
CA ALA A 176 -4.91 -17.63 -5.80
C ALA A 176 -4.27 -18.50 -4.70
N THR A 177 -2.94 -18.48 -4.56
CA THR A 177 -2.23 -19.25 -3.51
C THR A 177 -2.60 -18.81 -2.09
N ARG A 178 -2.97 -17.53 -1.90
CA ARG A 178 -3.36 -16.96 -0.59
C ARG A 178 -4.79 -17.37 -0.22
N SER A 179 -5.70 -17.43 -1.19
CA SER A 179 -7.07 -17.90 -0.99
C SER A 179 -7.12 -19.38 -0.59
N PHE A 180 -6.29 -20.24 -1.21
CA PHE A 180 -6.20 -21.65 -0.83
C PHE A 180 -5.69 -21.87 0.61
N HIS A 181 -4.69 -21.10 1.07
CA HIS A 181 -4.20 -21.19 2.45
C HIS A 181 -5.21 -20.65 3.48
N GLN A 182 -6.13 -19.78 3.08
CA GLN A 182 -7.15 -19.22 3.96
C GLN A 182 -8.34 -20.18 4.14
N GLU A 183 -8.69 -20.96 3.11
CA GLU A 183 -9.68 -22.04 3.22
C GLU A 183 -9.18 -23.24 4.04
N GLU A 184 -7.92 -23.65 3.89
CA GLU A 184 -7.35 -24.76 4.70
C GLU A 184 -7.27 -24.43 6.20
N ASN A 185 -6.95 -23.18 6.57
CA ASN A 185 -6.93 -22.75 7.97
C ASN A 185 -8.33 -22.67 8.60
N LEU A 186 -9.38 -22.41 7.81
CA LEU A 186 -10.76 -22.40 8.30
C LEU A 186 -11.28 -23.83 8.55
N MET A 187 -10.85 -24.79 7.72
CA MET A 187 -11.21 -26.21 7.87
C MET A 187 -10.45 -26.94 8.99
N GLN A 188 -9.32 -26.40 9.44
CA GLN A 188 -8.56 -26.93 10.59
C GLN A 188 -8.96 -26.28 11.93
N ALA A 189 -9.80 -25.24 11.90
CA ALA A 189 -10.31 -24.54 13.08
C ALA A 189 -11.73 -24.98 13.50
N LEU A 190 -12.27 -26.03 12.87
CA LEU A 190 -13.53 -26.71 13.20
C LEU A 190 -13.24 -28.16 13.64
#